data_AF-A0A7J3TL75-F1
#
_entry.id   AF-A0A7J3TL75-F1
#
_cell.length_a   1.000
_cell.length_b   1.000
_cell.length_c   1.000
_cell.angle_alpha   90.00
_cell.angle_beta   90.00
_cell.angle_gamma   90.00
#
_symmetry.space_group_name_H-M   'P 1'
#
loop_
_entity.id
_entity.type
_entity.pdbx_description
1 polymer ?
#
loop_
_entity_poly.entity_id
_entity_poly.type
_entity_poly.pdbx_seq_one_letter_code
_entity_poly.pdbx_strand_id
1 'polypeptide(L)'
;MELRKIINELKSYPGILRKKFTGRFQDLVQDFFGEDAGFFDLSDYTIVFTIDGIWHRVLERDLYWGGFVSILVNVHDIYAMGARPKYAVNVVSAKDEESLEEIKRRDYGCRKEIRDKDSQGTCPSRFSSKFC
;
A
#
# COMPACT_ATOMS: atom_id res chain seq x y z
N MET A 1 24.66 16.18 14.77
CA MET A 1 23.19 16.20 14.52
C MET A 1 22.59 15.18 15.47
N GLU A 2 22.00 15.65 16.56
CA GLU A 2 21.55 14.80 17.67
C GLU A 2 20.38 13.92 17.25
N LEU A 3 20.52 12.59 17.30
CA LEU A 3 19.47 11.59 16.98
C LEU A 3 18.12 11.91 17.67
N ARG A 4 18.17 12.46 18.89
CA ARG A 4 17.00 12.90 19.66
C ARG A 4 16.17 13.95 18.91
N LYS A 5 16.82 14.85 18.17
CA LYS A 5 16.14 15.88 17.37
C LYS A 5 15.33 15.24 16.24
N ILE A 6 15.91 14.28 15.52
CA ILE A 6 15.24 13.55 14.43
C ILE A 6 14.04 12.77 14.98
N ILE A 7 14.20 12.08 16.11
CA ILE A 7 13.11 11.32 16.74
C ILE A 7 11.94 12.25 17.10
N ASN A 8 12.22 13.42 17.67
CA ASN A 8 11.19 14.37 18.06
C ASN A 8 10.47 14.96 16.85
N GLU A 9 11.21 15.33 15.79
CA GLU A 9 10.63 15.81 14.54
C GLU A 9 9.74 14.74 13.89
N LEU A 10 10.20 13.49 13.84
CA LEU A 10 9.46 12.37 13.27
C LEU A 10 8.15 12.10 14.03
N LYS A 11 8.19 12.09 15.37
CA LYS A 11 6.99 11.93 16.20
C LYS A 11 5.96 13.06 15.99
N SER A 12 6.41 14.25 15.62
CA SER A 12 5.53 15.39 15.33
C SER A 12 5.07 15.45 13.87
N TYR A 13 5.58 14.56 13.00
CA TYR A 13 5.30 14.63 11.58
C TYR A 13 3.83 14.29 11.27
N PRO A 14 3.10 15.14 10.51
CA PRO A 14 1.68 14.95 10.23
C PRO A 14 1.34 13.58 9.62
N GLY A 15 2.21 13.04 8.76
CA GLY A 15 2.00 11.73 8.14
C GLY A 15 1.95 10.57 9.15
N ILE A 16 2.73 10.68 10.23
CA ILE A 16 2.78 9.68 11.31
C ILE A 16 1.63 9.92 12.30
N LEU A 17 1.38 11.18 12.65
CA LEU A 17 0.30 11.55 13.57
C LEU A 17 -1.10 11.17 13.04
N ARG A 18 -1.29 11.01 11.73
CA ARG A 18 -2.56 10.58 11.12
C ARG A 18 -3.03 9.21 11.65
N LYS A 19 -2.11 8.29 11.94
CA LYS A 19 -2.43 6.93 12.44
C LYS A 19 -2.41 6.85 13.98
N LYS A 20 -2.26 7.97 14.71
CA LYS A 20 -2.11 7.96 16.18
C LYS A 20 -3.30 7.38 16.94
N PHE A 21 -4.50 7.41 16.35
CA PHE A 21 -5.72 6.90 16.97
C PHE A 21 -6.11 5.50 16.48
N THR A 22 -5.37 4.91 15.54
CA THR A 22 -5.72 3.58 14.99
C THR A 22 -5.74 2.52 16.09
N GLY A 23 -4.83 2.61 17.08
CA GLY A 23 -4.83 1.72 18.24
C GLY A 23 -6.10 1.76 19.10
N ARG A 24 -6.93 2.82 19.01
CA ARG A 24 -8.22 2.89 19.73
C ARG A 24 -9.28 1.95 19.17
N PHE A 25 -9.06 1.44 17.95
CA PHE A 25 -9.96 0.47 17.33
C PHE A 25 -9.58 -0.97 17.67
N GLN A 26 -8.46 -1.21 18.39
CA GLN A 26 -8.05 -2.56 18.82
C GLN A 26 -9.16 -3.27 19.60
N ASP A 27 -9.88 -2.56 20.47
CA ASP A 27 -10.98 -3.12 21.25
C ASP A 27 -12.15 -3.66 20.39
N LEU A 28 -12.23 -3.26 19.11
CA LEU A 28 -13.26 -3.69 18.17
C LEU A 28 -12.84 -4.89 17.32
N VAL A 29 -11.57 -5.32 17.38
CA VAL A 29 -11.02 -6.42 16.56
C VAL A 29 -10.41 -7.46 17.49
N GLN A 30 -11.01 -8.66 17.52
CA GLN A 30 -10.67 -9.71 18.50
C GLN A 30 -9.27 -10.30 18.30
N ASP A 31 -8.80 -10.40 17.04
CA ASP A 31 -7.50 -10.98 16.71
C ASP A 31 -6.68 -10.01 15.85
N PHE A 32 -5.50 -9.64 16.36
CA PHE A 32 -4.52 -8.77 15.72
C PHE A 32 -3.33 -9.63 15.26
N PHE A 33 -3.45 -10.31 14.12
CA PHE A 33 -2.32 -11.00 13.50
C PHE A 33 -1.98 -10.31 12.19
N GLY A 34 -0.83 -9.62 12.18
CA GLY A 34 -0.41 -8.70 11.12
C GLY A 34 -0.90 -7.28 11.36
N GLU A 35 0.02 -6.36 11.69
CA GLU A 35 -0.34 -4.92 11.71
C GLU A 35 -0.61 -4.39 10.29
N ASP A 36 -0.04 -5.04 9.27
CA ASP A 36 0.00 -4.53 7.90
C ASP A 36 -1.16 -5.03 7.02
N ALA A 37 -1.82 -6.15 7.36
CA ALA A 37 -2.99 -6.64 6.63
C ALA A 37 -3.93 -7.48 7.51
N GLY A 38 -5.21 -7.52 7.15
CA GLY A 38 -6.21 -8.38 7.77
C GLY A 38 -6.27 -9.75 7.10
N PHE A 39 -6.75 -10.75 7.83
CA PHE A 39 -6.98 -12.08 7.28
C PHE A 39 -8.22 -12.72 7.91
N PHE A 40 -8.76 -13.72 7.22
CA PHE A 40 -9.76 -14.62 7.78
C PHE A 40 -9.63 -15.99 7.14
N ASP A 41 -10.00 -17.01 7.89
CA ASP A 41 -9.96 -18.39 7.44
C ASP A 41 -11.30 -18.82 6.86
N LEU A 42 -11.24 -19.45 5.70
CA LEU A 42 -12.22 -20.36 5.14
C LEU A 42 -11.71 -21.78 5.37
N SER A 43 -12.61 -22.77 5.35
CA SER A 43 -12.30 -24.19 5.64
C SER A 43 -10.93 -24.65 5.16
N ASP A 44 -10.61 -24.36 3.89
CA ASP A 44 -9.41 -24.85 3.20
C ASP A 44 -8.42 -23.72 2.82
N TYR A 45 -8.76 -22.46 3.11
CA TYR A 45 -7.99 -21.30 2.63
C TYR A 45 -7.97 -20.16 3.63
N THR A 46 -6.81 -19.57 3.84
CA THR A 46 -6.69 -18.28 4.51
C THR A 46 -6.71 -17.17 3.46
N ILE A 47 -7.64 -16.22 3.60
CA ILE A 47 -7.71 -15.03 2.75
C ILE A 47 -7.04 -13.88 3.49
N VAL A 48 -6.04 -13.27 2.84
CA VAL A 48 -5.36 -12.06 3.33
C VAL A 48 -5.77 -10.88 2.46
N PHE A 49 -6.12 -9.76 3.09
CA PHE A 49 -6.51 -8.54 2.41
C PHE A 49 -5.94 -7.32 3.14
N THR A 50 -5.57 -6.30 2.37
CA THR A 50 -5.08 -5.03 2.88
C THR A 50 -5.78 -3.89 2.15
N ILE A 51 -5.85 -2.75 2.83
CA ILE A 51 -6.42 -1.51 2.32
C ILE A 51 -5.56 -0.36 2.86
N ASP A 52 -4.86 0.33 1.97
CA ASP A 52 -4.19 1.59 2.31
C ASP A 52 -4.75 2.78 1.51
N GLY A 53 -4.78 3.93 2.19
CA GLY A 53 -5.19 5.21 1.63
C GLY A 53 -3.98 6.09 1.36
N ILE A 54 -3.74 6.40 0.08
CA ILE A 54 -2.64 7.25 -0.35
C ILE A 54 -2.82 8.67 0.18
N TRP A 55 -1.75 9.18 0.78
CA TRP A 55 -1.76 10.51 1.37
C TRP A 55 -1.86 11.58 0.28
N HIS A 56 -2.80 12.53 0.42
CA HIS A 56 -3.05 13.59 -0.57
C HIS A 56 -1.78 14.34 -1.01
N ARG A 57 -0.80 14.54 -0.12
CA ARG A 57 0.46 15.22 -0.46
C ARG A 57 1.31 14.47 -1.50
N VAL A 58 1.17 13.14 -1.58
CA VAL A 58 1.80 12.34 -2.64
C VAL A 58 1.12 12.64 -3.97
N LEU A 59 -0.21 12.68 -3.98
CA LEU A 59 -1.02 12.97 -5.16
C LEU A 59 -0.82 14.40 -5.67
N GLU A 60 -0.71 15.38 -4.76
CA GLU A 60 -0.42 16.78 -5.09
C GLU A 60 0.94 16.96 -5.76
N ARG A 61 1.90 16.08 -5.46
CA ARG A 61 3.25 16.15 -6.00
C ARG A 61 3.38 15.42 -7.32
N ASP A 62 2.77 14.24 -7.43
CA ASP A 62 2.86 13.41 -8.63
C ASP A 62 1.71 12.39 -8.70
N LEU A 63 0.75 12.66 -9.58
CA LEU A 63 -0.42 11.80 -9.79
C LEU A 63 -0.06 10.47 -10.47
N TYR A 64 0.90 10.50 -11.39
CA TYR A 64 1.39 9.31 -12.09
C TYR A 64 2.03 8.34 -11.09
N TRP A 65 2.92 8.83 -10.23
CA TRP A 65 3.47 8.03 -9.15
C TRP A 65 2.43 7.66 -8.10
N GLY A 66 1.47 8.54 -7.80
CA GLY A 66 0.35 8.26 -6.92
C GLY A 66 -0.40 6.99 -7.28
N GLY A 67 -0.72 6.81 -8.58
CA GLY A 67 -1.34 5.59 -9.09
C GLY A 67 -0.48 4.34 -8.88
N PHE A 68 0.84 4.42 -9.11
CA PHE A 68 1.75 3.30 -8.86
C PHE A 68 1.79 2.90 -7.38
N VAL A 69 2.00 3.89 -6.51
CA VAL A 69 2.16 3.68 -5.07
C VAL A 69 0.87 3.13 -4.47
N SER A 70 -0.30 3.51 -5.02
CA SER A 70 -1.61 2.98 -4.59
C SER A 70 -1.72 1.47 -4.68
N ILE A 71 -1.11 0.84 -5.68
CA ILE A 71 -1.08 -0.62 -5.78
C ILE A 71 0.06 -1.18 -4.95
N LEU A 72 1.23 -0.54 -5.02
CA LEU A 72 2.46 -1.09 -4.48
C LEU A 72 2.42 -1.34 -2.97
N VAL A 73 1.93 -0.38 -2.20
CA VAL A 73 1.87 -0.49 -0.74
C VAL A 73 1.05 -1.71 -0.31
N ASN A 74 -0.12 -1.90 -0.94
CA ASN A 74 -1.00 -3.03 -0.69
C ASN A 74 -0.34 -4.37 -1.10
N VAL A 75 0.40 -4.40 -2.20
CA VAL A 75 1.13 -5.61 -2.60
C VAL A 75 2.22 -5.98 -1.59
N HIS A 76 2.93 -4.99 -1.06
CA HIS A 76 3.97 -5.21 -0.06
C HIS A 76 3.40 -5.71 1.26
N ASP A 77 2.29 -5.14 1.73
CA ASP A 77 1.62 -5.56 2.96
C ASP A 77 1.15 -7.03 2.87
N ILE A 78 0.60 -7.46 1.72
CA ILE A 78 0.20 -8.86 1.49
C ILE A 78 1.43 -9.79 1.51
N TYR A 79 2.52 -9.39 0.86
CA TYR A 79 3.75 -10.18 0.87
C TYR A 79 4.40 -10.26 2.27
N ALA A 80 4.31 -9.21 3.08
CA ALA A 80 4.79 -9.19 4.45
C ALA A 80 4.06 -10.23 5.33
N MET A 81 2.80 -10.51 5.02
CA MET A 81 2.00 -11.57 5.63
C MET A 81 2.27 -12.98 5.07
N GLY A 82 3.21 -13.12 4.11
CA GLY A 82 3.52 -14.40 3.48
C GLY A 82 2.47 -14.89 2.48
N ALA A 83 1.49 -14.05 2.15
CA ALA A 83 0.45 -14.37 1.17
C ALA A 83 0.85 -13.91 -0.24
N ARG A 84 0.20 -14.51 -1.26
CA ARG A 84 0.38 -14.11 -2.66
C ARG A 84 -0.78 -13.20 -3.09
N PRO A 85 -0.53 -11.95 -3.51
CA PRO A 85 -1.57 -11.08 -4.06
C PRO A 85 -2.22 -11.74 -5.29
N LYS A 86 -3.54 -11.70 -5.37
CA LYS A 86 -4.31 -12.28 -6.50
C LYS A 86 -5.21 -11.28 -7.19
N TYR A 87 -5.83 -10.39 -6.41
CA TYR A 87 -6.79 -9.41 -6.87
C TYR A 87 -6.51 -8.07 -6.23
N ALA A 88 -6.85 -6.99 -6.94
CA ALA A 88 -6.73 -5.64 -6.45
C ALA A 88 -7.99 -4.85 -6.82
N VAL A 89 -8.53 -4.13 -5.85
CA VAL A 89 -9.62 -3.18 -6.02
C VAL A 89 -9.05 -1.79 -5.77
N ASN A 90 -9.31 -0.85 -6.67
CA ASN A 90 -8.86 0.53 -6.52
C ASN A 90 -10.09 1.44 -6.44
N VAL A 91 -10.10 2.36 -5.48
CA VAL A 91 -11.13 3.39 -5.32
C VAL A 91 -10.48 4.73 -5.64
N VAL A 92 -10.85 5.31 -6.79
CA VAL A 92 -10.25 6.55 -7.28
C VAL A 92 -11.29 7.65 -7.32
N SER A 93 -10.93 8.81 -6.79
CA SER A 93 -11.68 10.06 -6.91
C SER A 93 -10.72 11.14 -7.40
N ALA A 94 -11.12 11.86 -8.46
CA ALA A 94 -10.32 12.89 -9.09
C ALA A 94 -11.15 14.16 -9.29
N LYS A 95 -10.47 15.31 -9.24
CA LYS A 95 -11.09 16.64 -9.40
C LYS A 95 -11.41 16.97 -10.86
N ASP A 96 -10.65 16.42 -11.81
CA ASP A 96 -10.78 16.62 -13.24
C ASP A 96 -10.32 15.36 -14.00
N GLU A 97 -10.67 15.30 -15.28
CA GLU A 97 -10.42 14.14 -16.13
C GLU A 97 -8.92 13.95 -16.43
N GLU A 98 -8.15 15.04 -16.55
CA GLU A 98 -6.69 14.99 -16.75
C GLU A 98 -6.00 14.29 -15.57
N SER A 99 -6.37 14.66 -14.34
CA SER A 99 -5.85 14.03 -13.12
C SER A 99 -6.19 12.55 -13.06
N LEU A 100 -7.40 12.18 -13.49
CA LEU A 100 -7.84 10.79 -13.53
C LEU A 100 -7.03 9.97 -14.54
N GLU A 101 -6.77 10.53 -15.73
CA GLU A 101 -5.99 9.86 -16.77
C GLU A 101 -4.53 9.65 -16.35
N GLU A 102 -3.91 10.62 -15.65
CA GLU A 102 -2.57 10.46 -15.11
C GLU A 102 -2.47 9.32 -14.08
N ILE A 103 -3.43 9.23 -13.15
CA ILE A 103 -3.50 8.13 -12.17
C ILE A 103 -3.68 6.80 -12.90
N LYS A 104 -4.65 6.72 -13.83
CA LYS A 104 -4.98 5.50 -14.59
C LYS A 104 -3.78 5.00 -15.38
N ARG A 105 -3.06 5.90 -16.06
CA ARG A 105 -1.92 5.53 -16.91
C ARG A 105 -0.90 4.67 -16.18
N ARG A 106 -0.63 4.97 -14.91
CA ARG A 106 0.31 4.20 -14.11
C ARG A 106 -0.33 3.02 -13.37
N ASP A 107 -1.59 3.14 -12.93
CA ASP A 107 -2.36 2.01 -12.36
C ASP A 107 -2.41 0.82 -13.33
N TYR A 108 -2.76 1.08 -14.60
CA TYR A 108 -2.78 0.05 -15.65
C TYR A 108 -1.41 -0.56 -15.92
N GLY A 109 -0.36 0.26 -15.94
CA GLY A 109 1.02 -0.22 -16.12
C GLY A 109 1.44 -1.16 -15.00
N CYS A 110 1.18 -0.78 -13.75
CA CYS A 110 1.48 -1.58 -12.57
C CYS A 110 0.69 -2.90 -12.59
N ARG A 111 -0.60 -2.86 -12.91
CA ARG A 111 -1.46 -4.05 -12.97
C ARG A 111 -0.98 -5.06 -14.02
N LYS A 112 -0.55 -4.59 -15.19
CA LYS A 112 0.05 -5.47 -16.22
C LYS A 112 1.34 -6.10 -15.71
N GLU A 113 2.24 -5.31 -15.13
CA GLU A 113 3.49 -5.82 -14.58
C GLU A 113 3.29 -6.90 -13.50
N ILE A 114 2.28 -6.77 -12.64
CA ILE A 114 1.96 -7.77 -11.62
C ILE A 114 1.39 -9.05 -12.27
N ARG A 115 0.45 -8.91 -13.20
CA ARG A 115 -0.19 -10.05 -13.89
C ARG A 115 0.80 -10.86 -14.74
N ASP A 116 1.68 -10.18 -15.47
CA ASP A 116 2.68 -10.84 -16.32
C ASP A 116 3.71 -11.62 -15.47
N LYS A 117 4.00 -11.15 -14.26
CA LYS A 117 4.89 -11.83 -13.31
C LYS A 117 4.23 -13.02 -12.63
N ASP A 118 2.93 -12.96 -12.37
CA ASP A 118 2.18 -14.11 -11.85
C ASP A 118 2.22 -15.33 -12.80
N SER A 119 2.30 -15.06 -14.10
CA SER A 119 2.41 -16.06 -15.17
C SER A 119 3.79 -16.73 -15.24
N GLN A 120 4.83 -16.09 -14.70
CA GLN A 120 6.22 -16.56 -14.75
C GLN A 120 6.71 -17.18 -13.43
N GLY A 121 5.89 -17.21 -12.37
CA GLY A 121 6.21 -17.91 -11.12
C GLY A 121 7.42 -17.38 -10.34
N THR A 122 7.92 -16.17 -10.64
CA THR A 122 9.14 -15.62 -10.04
C THR A 122 8.86 -14.47 -9.08
N CYS A 123 9.47 -14.53 -7.89
CA CYS A 123 9.53 -13.44 -6.92
C CYS A 123 10.38 -12.27 -7.50
N PRO A 124 10.06 -10.99 -7.26
CA PRO A 124 10.56 -9.91 -8.10
C PRO A 124 12.04 -9.55 -7.83
N SER A 125 12.91 -9.77 -8.81
CA SER A 125 14.28 -9.21 -8.84
C SER A 125 14.35 -7.75 -9.31
N ARG A 126 13.30 -7.25 -9.99
CA ARG A 126 13.22 -5.86 -10.52
C ARG A 126 12.70 -4.81 -9.54
N PHE A 127 12.30 -5.18 -8.31
CA PHE A 127 12.03 -4.19 -7.27
C PHE A 127 13.32 -3.54 -6.75
N SER A 128 14.45 -4.25 -6.86
CA SER A 128 15.76 -3.76 -6.41
C SER A 128 16.39 -2.73 -7.37
N SER A 129 16.18 -2.83 -8.69
CA SER A 129 16.96 -2.04 -9.67
C SER A 129 16.51 -0.58 -9.86
N LYS A 130 15.52 -0.10 -9.09
CA LYS A 130 15.14 1.33 -9.02
C LYS A 130 15.11 1.89 -7.59
N PHE A 131 15.49 1.08 -6.60
CA PHE A 131 15.55 1.46 -5.18
C PHE A 131 16.87 1.06 -4.51
N CYS A 132 17.93 0.88 -5.30
CA CYS A 132 19.33 1.05 -4.86
C CYS A 132 19.92 2.26 -5.58
#